data_AF-A0A4D6MQC6-F1
#
_entry.id   AF-A0A4D6MQC6-F1
#
_cell.length_a   1.000
_cell.length_b   1.000
_cell.length_c   1.000
_cell.angle_alpha   90.00
_cell.angle_beta   90.00
_cell.angle_gamma   90.00
#
_symmetry.space_group_name_H-M   'P 1'
#
loop_
_entity.id
_entity.type
_entity.pdbx_description
1 polymer ?
#
loop_
_entity_poly.entity_id
_entity_poly.type
_entity_poly.pdbx_seq_one_letter_code
_entity_poly.pdbx_strand_id
1 'polypeptide(L)'
;MGSIGVLLVAQAMPYLEQELDRRYKLFRAWDYPNAAQLLSQHATAIRAVVGNASAGADAALIEALPKLEIVSSFSVGVDKIDLEKCREKGIRVTNTPDVLTDEVSDLAIGLMLALLRRICESDRFLRSGQWKRGDYKLTTKQLK
;
A
#
# COMPACT_ATOMS: atom_id res chain seq x y z
N MET A 1 31.86 -4.95 -0.55
CA MET A 1 30.63 -5.69 -0.24
C MET A 1 29.57 -5.27 -1.24
N GLY A 2 28.96 -6.19 -1.99
CA GLY A 2 27.97 -5.85 -3.01
C GLY A 2 26.68 -5.29 -2.39
N SER A 3 26.13 -4.23 -2.99
CA SER A 3 24.84 -3.65 -2.58
C SER A 3 23.70 -4.67 -2.76
N ILE A 4 22.84 -4.82 -1.74
CA ILE A 4 21.70 -5.76 -1.75
C ILE A 4 20.65 -5.24 -2.73
N GLY A 5 20.15 -6.11 -3.62
CA GLY A 5 19.06 -5.76 -4.54
C GLY A 5 17.69 -5.81 -3.87
N VAL A 6 16.94 -4.72 -3.98
CA VAL A 6 15.57 -4.60 -3.46
C VAL A 6 14.62 -4.29 -4.61
N LEU A 7 13.58 -5.09 -4.79
CA LEU A 7 12.52 -4.85 -5.78
C LEU A 7 11.32 -4.19 -5.11
N LEU A 8 10.96 -3.00 -5.57
CA LEU A 8 9.74 -2.29 -5.19
C LEU A 8 8.64 -2.58 -6.21
N VAL A 9 7.59 -3.31 -5.82
CA VAL A 9 6.55 -3.82 -6.72
C VAL A 9 5.32 -2.92 -6.84
N ALA A 10 5.21 -1.89 -5.99
CA ALA A 10 4.13 -0.92 -5.99
C ALA A 10 4.66 0.47 -5.69
N GLN A 11 4.00 1.51 -6.21
CA GLN A 11 4.32 2.88 -5.83
C GLN A 11 4.18 3.05 -4.31
N ALA A 12 5.19 3.66 -3.72
CA ALA A 12 5.28 3.90 -2.29
C ALA A 12 5.38 5.41 -2.02
N MET A 13 5.27 5.78 -0.74
CA MET A 13 5.54 7.15 -0.33
C MET A 13 6.98 7.56 -0.72
N PRO A 14 7.22 8.80 -1.19
CA PRO A 14 8.54 9.23 -1.67
C PRO A 14 9.67 8.99 -0.68
N TYR A 15 9.39 9.17 0.61
CA TYR A 15 10.35 8.92 1.68
C TYR A 15 10.85 7.46 1.71
N LEU A 16 9.96 6.48 1.58
CA LEU A 16 10.35 5.06 1.57
C LEU A 16 11.25 4.76 0.38
N GLU A 17 10.86 5.24 -0.80
CA GLU A 17 11.63 5.04 -2.02
C GLU A 17 13.03 5.66 -1.92
N GLN A 18 13.12 6.91 -1.48
CA GLN A 18 14.40 7.63 -1.29
C GLN A 18 15.31 6.88 -0.31
N GLU A 19 14.75 6.42 0.81
CA GLU A 19 15.52 5.72 1.83
C GLU A 19 15.94 4.30 1.40
N LEU A 20 15.16 3.63 0.54
CA LEU A 20 15.57 2.38 -0.09
C LEU A 20 16.69 2.60 -1.10
N ASP A 21 16.58 3.60 -1.97
CA ASP A 21 17.58 3.95 -2.99
C ASP A 21 18.92 4.37 -2.36
N ARG A 22 18.87 5.06 -1.21
CA ARG A 22 20.05 5.46 -0.45
C ARG A 22 20.79 4.27 0.18
N ARG A 23 20.08 3.21 0.60
CA ARG A 23 20.63 2.09 1.39
C ARG A 23 20.92 0.84 0.56
N TYR A 24 20.23 0.68 -0.56
CA TYR A 24 20.19 -0.56 -1.34
C TYR A 24 20.26 -0.28 -2.84
N LYS A 25 20.49 -1.33 -3.63
CA LYS A 25 20.29 -1.25 -5.08
C LYS A 25 18.81 -1.42 -5.36
N LEU A 26 18.10 -0.31 -5.55
CA LEU A 26 16.66 -0.30 -5.77
C LEU A 26 16.31 -0.60 -7.23
N PHE A 27 15.41 -1.56 -7.43
CA PHE A 27 14.75 -1.86 -8.69
C PHE A 27 13.28 -1.48 -8.54
N ARG A 28 12.76 -0.62 -9.42
CA ARG A 28 11.35 -0.24 -9.42
C ARG A 28 10.65 -1.01 -10.53
N ALA A 29 9.56 -1.69 -10.22
CA ALA A 29 8.87 -2.51 -11.22
C ALA A 29 8.39 -1.68 -12.43
N TRP A 30 8.06 -0.40 -12.23
CA TRP A 30 7.58 0.52 -13.28
C TRP A 30 8.68 1.17 -14.12
N ASP A 31 9.97 0.99 -13.79
CA ASP A 31 11.07 1.43 -14.65
C ASP A 31 11.26 0.49 -15.85
N TYR A 32 10.54 -0.65 -15.85
CA TYR A 32 10.63 -1.69 -16.88
C TYR A 32 9.28 -1.83 -17.60
N PRO A 33 9.29 -2.03 -18.93
CA PRO A 33 8.08 -2.30 -19.73
C PRO A 33 7.21 -3.45 -19.21
N ASN A 34 7.81 -4.48 -18.61
CA ASN A 34 7.11 -5.61 -18.01
C ASN A 34 8.01 -6.39 -17.03
N ALA A 35 7.38 -7.24 -16.23
CA ALA A 35 8.08 -8.07 -15.23
C ALA A 35 9.10 -9.04 -15.87
N ALA A 36 8.81 -9.60 -17.04
CA ALA A 36 9.71 -10.55 -17.70
C ALA A 36 11.08 -9.91 -18.04
N GLN A 37 11.07 -8.65 -18.49
CA GLN A 37 12.30 -7.92 -18.77
C GLN A 37 13.11 -7.64 -17.50
N LEU A 38 12.46 -7.18 -16.42
CA LEU A 38 13.12 -6.99 -15.12
C LEU A 38 13.73 -8.31 -14.61
N LEU A 39 12.96 -9.38 -14.62
CA LEU A 39 13.39 -10.69 -14.10
C LEU A 39 14.55 -11.26 -14.92
N SER A 40 14.48 -11.21 -16.24
CA SER A 40 15.58 -11.69 -17.10
C SER A 40 16.90 -10.95 -16.86
N GLN A 41 16.86 -9.68 -16.49
CA GLN A 41 18.05 -8.87 -16.24
C GLN A 41 18.56 -8.96 -14.80
N HIS A 42 17.67 -9.15 -13.82
CA HIS A 42 17.98 -8.87 -12.41
C HIS A 42 17.52 -9.93 -11.40
N ALA A 43 16.88 -11.03 -11.82
CA ALA A 43 16.34 -12.05 -10.91
C ALA A 43 17.35 -12.56 -9.86
N THR A 44 18.62 -12.74 -10.23
CA THR A 44 19.66 -13.25 -9.32
C THR A 44 20.30 -12.17 -8.44
N ALA A 45 19.98 -10.89 -8.67
CA ALA A 45 20.47 -9.76 -7.89
C ALA A 45 19.49 -9.34 -6.78
N ILE A 46 18.20 -9.62 -6.96
CA ILE A 46 17.13 -9.24 -6.04
C ILE A 46 17.11 -10.22 -4.87
N ARG A 47 17.22 -9.69 -3.65
CA ARG A 47 17.21 -10.45 -2.39
C ARG A 47 16.06 -10.05 -1.47
N ALA A 48 15.42 -8.91 -1.73
CA ALA A 48 14.25 -8.46 -1.00
C ALA A 48 13.18 -7.93 -1.96
N VAL A 49 11.92 -8.13 -1.61
CA VAL A 49 10.77 -7.50 -2.26
C VAL A 49 10.08 -6.59 -1.25
N VAL A 50 9.73 -5.39 -1.69
CA VAL A 50 8.90 -4.43 -0.95
C VAL A 50 7.59 -4.24 -1.71
N GLY A 51 6.49 -4.57 -1.05
CA GLY A 51 5.12 -4.43 -1.57
C GLY A 51 4.23 -3.59 -0.67
N ASN A 52 2.94 -3.53 -0.99
CA ASN A 52 1.90 -2.92 -0.17
C ASN A 52 0.55 -3.63 -0.41
N ALA A 53 -0.56 -3.04 0.05
CA ALA A 53 -1.90 -3.62 -0.14
C ALA A 53 -2.35 -3.79 -1.61
N SER A 54 -1.72 -3.07 -2.55
CA SER A 54 -2.06 -3.14 -3.98
C SER A 54 -1.28 -4.23 -4.73
N ALA A 55 0.00 -4.43 -4.41
CA ALA A 55 0.84 -5.47 -5.00
C ALA A 55 1.87 -6.00 -3.99
N GLY A 56 2.11 -7.31 -4.04
CA GLY A 56 3.05 -8.02 -3.16
C GLY A 56 3.86 -9.05 -3.93
N ALA A 57 4.10 -10.21 -3.34
CA ALA A 57 4.86 -11.29 -3.95
C ALA A 57 4.00 -12.56 -4.05
N ASP A 58 3.43 -12.80 -5.24
CA ASP A 58 2.73 -14.04 -5.53
C ASP A 58 3.70 -15.20 -5.79
N ALA A 59 3.17 -16.42 -5.94
CA ALA A 59 3.97 -17.60 -6.21
C ALA A 59 4.89 -17.45 -7.43
N ALA A 60 4.38 -16.84 -8.52
CA ALA A 60 5.13 -16.72 -9.76
C ALA A 60 6.35 -15.80 -9.59
N LEU A 61 6.19 -14.67 -8.91
CA LEU A 61 7.29 -13.77 -8.60
C LEU A 61 8.30 -14.42 -7.65
N ILE A 62 7.83 -15.13 -6.62
CA ILE A 62 8.70 -15.82 -5.67
C ILE A 62 9.54 -16.91 -6.37
N GLU A 63 8.93 -17.67 -7.28
CA GLU A 63 9.65 -18.68 -8.07
C GLU A 63 10.69 -18.04 -9.01
N ALA A 64 10.37 -16.89 -9.59
CA ALA A 64 11.26 -16.17 -10.50
C ALA A 64 12.45 -15.48 -9.82
N LEU A 65 12.45 -15.34 -8.49
CA LEU A 65 13.50 -14.69 -7.71
C LEU A 65 14.27 -15.71 -6.86
N PRO A 66 15.25 -16.44 -7.44
CA PRO A 66 15.89 -17.58 -6.78
C PRO A 66 16.76 -17.21 -5.56
N LYS A 67 17.06 -15.92 -5.37
CA LYS A 67 17.83 -15.40 -4.22
C LYS A 67 16.98 -14.56 -3.26
N LEU A 68 15.65 -14.61 -3.38
CA LEU A 68 14.76 -13.89 -2.49
C LEU A 68 14.90 -14.42 -1.06
N GLU A 69 15.09 -13.51 -0.11
CA GLU A 69 15.29 -13.83 1.31
C GLU A 69 14.16 -13.26 2.18
N ILE A 70 13.56 -12.13 1.76
CA ILE A 70 12.52 -11.44 2.52
C ILE A 70 11.51 -10.72 1.62
N VAL A 71 10.24 -10.77 2.01
CA VAL A 71 9.17 -9.89 1.52
C VAL A 71 8.73 -8.98 2.66
N SER A 72 8.88 -7.66 2.48
CA SER A 72 8.47 -6.65 3.45
C SER A 72 7.28 -5.86 2.90
N SER A 73 6.12 -5.97 3.55
CA SER A 73 4.91 -5.27 3.16
C SER A 73 4.78 -3.93 3.86
N PHE A 74 4.60 -2.85 3.09
CA PHE A 74 4.14 -1.55 3.57
C PHE A 74 2.61 -1.55 3.71
N SER A 75 2.12 -2.48 4.54
CA SER A 75 0.71 -2.68 4.89
C SER A 75 0.61 -3.60 6.11
N VAL A 76 -0.53 -3.60 6.80
CA VAL A 76 -0.86 -4.63 7.81
C VAL A 76 -1.26 -5.94 7.12
N GLY A 77 -2.20 -5.85 6.17
CA GLY A 77 -2.68 -7.01 5.39
C GLY A 77 -1.57 -7.58 4.51
N VAL A 78 -1.56 -8.90 4.39
CA VAL A 78 -0.56 -9.69 3.65
C VAL A 78 -1.18 -10.50 2.51
N ASP A 79 -2.42 -10.19 2.12
CA ASP A 79 -3.22 -10.93 1.13
C ASP A 79 -2.60 -10.96 -0.27
N LYS A 80 -1.63 -10.07 -0.54
CA LYS A 80 -0.87 -10.01 -1.80
C LYS A 80 0.44 -10.79 -1.76
N ILE A 81 0.71 -11.50 -0.67
CA ILE A 81 1.92 -12.31 -0.48
C ILE A 81 1.50 -13.77 -0.37
N ASP A 82 2.09 -14.63 -1.20
CA ASP A 82 1.91 -16.07 -1.06
C ASP A 82 2.73 -16.58 0.14
N LEU A 83 2.08 -16.62 1.30
CA LEU A 83 2.71 -17.02 2.56
C LEU A 83 3.13 -18.49 2.57
N GLU A 84 2.39 -19.38 1.88
CA GLU A 84 2.73 -20.79 1.78
C GLU A 84 4.01 -20.96 0.96
N LYS A 85 4.08 -20.32 -0.20
CA LYS A 85 5.28 -20.35 -1.03
C LYS A 85 6.50 -19.72 -0.34
N CYS A 86 6.30 -18.62 0.39
CA CYS A 86 7.37 -18.04 1.22
C CYS A 86 7.86 -19.04 2.28
N ARG A 87 6.95 -19.74 2.96
CA ARG A 87 7.31 -20.76 3.96
C ARG A 87 8.07 -21.93 3.33
N GLU A 88 7.60 -22.46 2.21
CA GLU A 88 8.24 -23.55 1.47
C GLU A 88 9.70 -23.22 1.12
N LYS A 89 9.97 -21.98 0.74
CA LYS A 89 11.31 -21.51 0.33
C LYS A 89 12.16 -20.92 1.45
N GLY A 90 11.65 -20.86 2.69
CA GLY A 90 12.35 -20.24 3.81
C GLY A 90 12.50 -18.72 3.70
N ILE A 91 11.59 -18.06 2.96
CA ILE A 91 11.56 -16.61 2.76
C ILE A 91 10.84 -15.96 3.94
N ARG A 92 11.47 -14.94 4.52
CA ARG A 92 10.92 -14.18 5.64
C ARG A 92 9.82 -13.25 5.15
N VAL A 93 8.80 -13.02 5.98
CA VAL A 93 7.75 -12.03 5.69
C VAL A 93 7.63 -11.06 6.86
N THR A 94 7.56 -9.76 6.57
CA THR A 94 7.28 -8.70 7.55
C THR A 94 6.17 -7.80 7.06
N ASN A 95 5.40 -7.23 7.99
CA ASN A 95 4.35 -6.24 7.73
C ASN A 95 4.50 -5.05 8.70
N THR A 96 3.55 -4.11 8.70
CA THR A 96 3.56 -2.92 9.57
C THR A 96 2.37 -2.92 10.55
N PRO A 97 2.31 -3.86 11.52
CA PRO A 97 1.22 -3.93 12.49
C PRO A 97 1.25 -2.71 13.43
N ASP A 98 0.11 -2.45 14.06
CA ASP A 98 -0.10 -1.49 15.15
C ASP A 98 0.06 0.00 14.82
N VAL A 99 0.99 0.38 13.95
CA VAL A 99 1.37 1.79 13.65
C VAL A 99 0.32 2.60 12.87
N LEU A 100 -0.78 1.97 12.45
CA LEU A 100 -1.86 2.61 11.68
C LEU A 100 -3.25 2.36 12.27
N THR A 101 -3.31 1.74 13.45
CA THR A 101 -4.57 1.36 14.12
C THR A 101 -5.41 2.59 14.44
N ASP A 102 -4.78 3.63 14.96
CA ASP A 102 -5.47 4.84 15.41
C ASP A 102 -5.98 5.64 14.20
N GLU A 103 -5.16 5.82 13.17
CA GLU A 103 -5.55 6.57 11.96
C GLU A 103 -6.69 5.90 11.20
N VAL A 104 -6.70 4.56 11.11
CA VAL A 104 -7.81 3.82 10.50
C VAL A 104 -9.08 3.94 11.34
N SER A 105 -8.95 3.92 12.67
CA SER A 105 -10.08 4.08 13.60
C SER A 105 -10.69 5.48 13.53
N ASP A 106 -9.85 6.52 13.51
CA ASP A 106 -10.26 7.90 13.35
C ASP A 106 -11.01 8.11 12.03
N LEU A 107 -10.52 7.52 10.93
CA LEU A 107 -11.21 7.58 9.65
C LEU A 107 -12.56 6.87 9.69
N ALA A 108 -12.69 5.73 10.37
CA ALA A 108 -13.96 5.02 10.49
C ALA A 108 -15.02 5.87 11.21
N ILE A 109 -14.66 6.50 12.33
CA ILE A 109 -15.55 7.41 13.05
C ILE A 109 -15.84 8.67 12.22
N GLY A 110 -14.83 9.23 11.56
CA GLY A 110 -14.96 10.37 10.66
C GLY A 110 -15.94 10.09 9.51
N LEU A 111 -15.86 8.92 8.88
CA LEU A 111 -16.79 8.49 7.83
C LEU A 111 -18.21 8.31 8.36
N MET A 112 -18.36 7.70 9.54
CA MET A 112 -19.67 7.56 10.19
C MET A 112 -20.32 8.93 10.44
N LEU A 113 -19.57 9.90 10.98
CA LEU A 113 -20.06 11.26 11.20
C LEU A 113 -20.34 11.98 9.88
N ALA A 114 -19.45 11.86 8.89
CA ALA A 114 -19.61 12.48 7.59
C ALA A 114 -20.88 12.02 6.88
N LEU A 115 -21.20 10.73 7.00
CA LEU A 115 -22.42 10.13 6.47
C LEU A 115 -23.66 10.57 7.26
N LEU A 116 -23.70 10.29 8.57
CA LEU A 116 -24.90 10.51 9.40
C LEU A 116 -25.26 11.99 9.54
N ARG A 117 -24.26 12.88 9.54
CA ARG A 117 -24.45 14.34 9.66
C ARG A 117 -24.37 15.06 8.31
N ARG A 118 -24.25 14.30 7.21
CA ARG A 118 -24.16 14.81 5.84
C ARG A 118 -23.12 15.94 5.70
N ILE A 119 -21.95 15.78 6.32
CA ILE A 119 -20.93 16.83 6.39
C ILE A 119 -20.49 17.23 5.00
N CYS A 120 -20.20 16.26 4.13
CA CYS A 120 -19.76 16.52 2.76
C CYS A 120 -20.84 17.19 1.89
N GLU A 121 -22.12 16.86 2.09
CA GLU A 121 -23.23 17.54 1.39
C GLU A 121 -23.40 18.98 1.90
N SER A 122 -23.29 19.18 3.21
CA SER A 122 -23.41 20.49 3.85
C SER A 122 -22.28 21.43 3.43
N ASP A 123 -21.03 20.95 3.35
CA ASP A 123 -19.89 21.70 2.83
C ASP A 123 -20.12 22.14 1.38
N ARG A 124 -20.59 21.23 0.50
CA ARG A 124 -20.95 21.58 -0.89
C ARG A 124 -22.08 22.61 -0.96
N PHE A 125 -23.11 22.48 -0.12
CA PHE A 125 -24.21 23.43 -0.04
C PHE A 125 -23.72 24.83 0.33
N LEU A 126 -22.87 24.92 1.36
CA LEU A 126 -22.23 26.17 1.78
C LEU A 126 -21.42 26.79 0.63
N ARG A 127 -20.51 26.01 0.02
CA ARG A 127 -19.63 26.48 -1.07
C ARG A 127 -20.40 26.93 -2.32
N SER A 128 -21.58 26.36 -2.57
CA SER A 128 -22.46 26.78 -3.68
C SER A 128 -23.22 28.09 -3.42
N GLY A 129 -23.08 28.69 -2.23
CA GLY A 129 -23.74 29.95 -1.86
C GLY A 129 -25.24 29.79 -1.52
N GLN A 130 -25.76 28.56 -1.53
CA GLN A 130 -27.18 28.30 -1.23
C GLN A 130 -27.55 28.66 0.21
N TRP A 131 -26.60 28.69 1.14
CA TRP A 131 -26.87 29.09 2.53
C TRP A 131 -27.40 30.52 2.66
N LYS A 132 -27.04 31.42 1.72
CA LYS A 132 -27.61 32.77 1.65
C LYS A 132 -29.12 32.78 1.40
N ARG A 133 -29.68 31.66 0.93
CA ARG A 133 -31.10 31.50 0.59
C ARG A 133 -31.88 30.71 1.65
N GLY A 134 -31.21 30.18 2.67
CA GLY A 134 -31.83 29.40 3.73
C GLY A 134 -30.91 28.29 4.27
N ASP A 135 -31.30 27.71 5.40
CA ASP A 135 -30.51 26.70 6.09
C ASP A 135 -30.48 25.36 5.35
N TYR A 136 -29.39 24.62 5.56
CA TYR A 136 -29.30 23.23 5.11
C TYR A 136 -30.19 22.33 5.99
N LYS A 137 -30.81 21.31 5.39
CA LYS A 137 -31.76 20.42 6.08
C LYS A 137 -31.10 19.71 7.28
N LEU A 138 -31.83 19.64 8.39
CA LEU A 138 -31.41 18.87 9.56
C LEU A 138 -31.46 17.37 9.26
N THR A 139 -30.46 16.64 9.74
CA THR A 139 -30.43 15.17 9.70
C THR A 139 -31.35 14.60 10.77
N THR A 140 -32.21 13.64 10.42
CA THR A 140 -33.10 12.95 11.37
C THR A 140 -32.55 11.58 11.73
N LYS A 141 -33.02 11.02 12.85
CA LYS A 141 -32.58 9.71 13.36
C LYS A 141 -32.95 8.53 12.45
N GLN A 142 -33.88 8.74 11.51
CA GLN A 142 -34.36 7.72 10.58
C GLN A 142 -33.81 8.00 9.18
N LEU A 143 -33.12 7.01 8.62
CA LEU A 143 -32.87 6.94 7.18
C LEU A 143 -34.23 6.63 6.53
N LYS A 144 -34.83 7.62 5.87
CA LYS A 144 -35.92 7.38 4.93
C LYS A 144 -35.35 6.81 3.63
#